data_AF-A0A067ZES3-F1
#
_entry.id   AF-A0A067ZES3-F1
#
_cell.length_a   1.000
_cell.length_b   1.000
_cell.length_c   1.000
_cell.angle_alpha   90.00
_cell.angle_beta   90.00
_cell.angle_gamma   90.00
#
_symmetry.space_group_name_H-M   'P 1'
#
loop_
_entity.id
_entity.type
_entity.pdbx_description
1 polymer ?
#
loop_
_entity_poly.entity_id
_entity_poly.type
_entity_poly.pdbx_seq_one_letter_code
_entity_poly.pdbx_strand_id
1 'polypeptide(L)'
;GEEKWVNTVLELMEAVDSWVEEPLRETEKDFLMPIEDVFSITGRGTVATGRIETGIINSGDAVDIIGMGTEKLASTVTGIEMFRQILDRGEAGDNAGILLRGIAKEDIKRGMVICKPGSITPHAKFKAEVYVLKKEEGGRHTPFHNNYRPQFYVRTTDVTGNIFLPEGVEMVMPGDNLTITVELI
;
A
#
# COMPACT_ATOMS: atom_id res chain seq x y z
N GLY A 1 26.68 15.54 -20.57
CA GLY A 1 27.78 14.93 -19.79
C GLY A 1 28.81 14.37 -20.75
N GLU A 2 29.94 13.87 -20.24
CA GLU A 2 30.92 13.15 -21.06
C GLU A 2 30.30 11.85 -21.61
N GLU A 3 30.61 11.51 -22.86
CA GLU A 3 30.00 10.39 -23.61
C GLU A 3 30.10 9.05 -22.88
N LYS A 4 31.26 8.74 -22.29
CA LYS A 4 31.46 7.51 -21.53
C LYS A 4 30.44 7.31 -20.39
N TRP A 5 30.02 8.40 -19.72
CA TRP A 5 29.04 8.34 -18.63
C TRP A 5 27.60 8.33 -19.14
N VAL A 6 27.35 8.96 -20.28
CA VAL A 6 26.05 8.86 -20.96
C VAL A 6 25.80 7.42 -21.38
N ASN A 7 26.81 6.75 -21.96
CA ASN A 7 26.69 5.37 -22.40
C ASN A 7 26.38 4.41 -21.26
N THR A 8 26.96 4.59 -20.07
CA THR A 8 26.62 3.75 -18.91
C THR A 8 25.16 3.90 -18.46
N VAL A 9 24.53 5.06 -18.68
CA VAL A 9 23.10 5.23 -18.41
C VAL A 9 22.27 4.53 -19.48
N LEU A 10 22.68 4.60 -20.75
CA LEU A 10 21.99 3.89 -21.84
C LEU A 10 22.06 2.38 -21.66
N GLU A 11 23.22 1.83 -21.30
CA GLU A 11 23.38 0.41 -20.97
C GLU A 11 22.48 -0.01 -19.81
N LEU A 12 22.34 0.84 -18.79
CA LEU A 12 21.41 0.59 -17.68
C LEU A 12 19.96 0.57 -18.17
N MET A 13 19.56 1.49 -19.04
CA MET A 13 18.19 1.52 -19.59
C MET A 13 17.91 0.31 -20.47
N GLU A 14 18.87 -0.10 -21.31
CA GLU A 14 18.74 -1.34 -22.08
C GLU A 14 18.64 -2.57 -21.18
N ALA A 15 19.40 -2.63 -20.08
CA ALA A 15 19.28 -3.70 -19.11
C ALA A 15 17.91 -3.70 -18.42
N VAL A 16 17.36 -2.53 -18.08
CA VAL A 16 16.01 -2.42 -17.53
C VAL A 16 14.98 -2.90 -18.53
N ASP A 17 15.03 -2.42 -19.77
CA ASP A 17 14.06 -2.75 -20.82
C ASP A 17 14.09 -4.24 -21.20
N SER A 18 15.26 -4.89 -21.14
CA SER A 18 15.42 -6.30 -21.53
C SER A 18 15.22 -7.29 -20.38
N TRP A 19 15.47 -6.89 -19.13
CA TRP A 19 15.39 -7.78 -17.96
C TRP A 19 14.08 -7.63 -17.17
N VAL A 20 13.50 -6.43 -17.13
CA VAL A 20 12.27 -6.17 -16.38
C VAL A 20 11.06 -6.43 -17.28
N GLU A 21 10.42 -7.58 -17.10
CA GLU A 21 9.18 -7.89 -17.82
C GLU A 21 8.06 -6.91 -17.42
N GLU A 22 7.27 -6.50 -18.42
CA GLU A 22 6.09 -5.68 -18.15
C GLU A 22 5.07 -6.49 -17.35
N PRO A 23 4.70 -6.06 -16.14
CA PRO A 23 3.79 -6.82 -15.30
C PRO A 23 2.37 -6.77 -15.86
N LEU A 24 1.65 -7.88 -15.76
CA LEU A 24 0.23 -7.93 -16.10
C LEU A 24 -0.56 -6.98 -15.18
N ARG A 25 -1.24 -6.00 -15.79
CA ARG A 25 -2.14 -5.10 -15.07
C ARG A 25 -3.43 -5.84 -14.69
N GLU A 26 -3.74 -5.90 -13.40
CA GLU A 26 -4.93 -6.62 -12.89
C GLU A 26 -6.22 -5.78 -13.01
N THR A 27 -6.59 -5.40 -14.24
CA THR A 27 -7.71 -4.48 -14.54
C THR A 27 -9.10 -5.08 -14.31
N GLU A 28 -9.21 -6.41 -14.33
CA GLU A 28 -10.49 -7.13 -14.16
C GLU A 28 -10.89 -7.31 -12.69
N LYS A 29 -9.99 -6.99 -11.75
CA LYS A 29 -10.29 -7.05 -10.32
C LYS A 29 -11.02 -5.80 -9.85
N ASP A 30 -11.59 -5.86 -8.65
CA ASP A 30 -12.19 -4.69 -8.03
C ASP A 30 -11.15 -3.58 -7.79
N PHE A 31 -11.57 -2.33 -7.93
CA PHE A 31 -10.71 -1.18 -7.70
C PHE A 31 -10.16 -1.15 -6.29
N LEU A 32 -8.85 -0.96 -6.17
CA LEU A 32 -8.12 -0.76 -4.93
C LEU A 32 -6.93 0.17 -5.18
N MET A 33 -6.84 1.25 -4.41
CA MET A 33 -5.70 2.16 -4.40
C MET A 33 -5.31 2.50 -2.95
N PRO A 34 -4.12 2.09 -2.49
CA PRO A 34 -3.56 2.54 -1.21
C PRO A 34 -3.23 4.03 -1.25
N ILE A 35 -3.57 4.75 -0.19
CA ILE A 35 -3.26 6.17 -0.06
C ILE A 35 -1.81 6.31 0.42
N GLU A 36 -1.00 7.04 -0.35
CA GLU A 36 0.40 7.37 -0.08
C GLU A 36 0.55 8.78 0.48
N ASP A 37 -0.24 9.73 -0.02
CA ASP A 37 -0.27 11.12 0.43
C ASP A 37 -1.65 11.77 0.17
N VAL A 38 -1.93 12.89 0.85
CA VAL A 38 -3.20 13.62 0.79
C VAL A 38 -2.96 15.12 0.67
N PHE A 39 -3.55 15.72 -0.35
CA PHE A 39 -3.47 17.16 -0.63
C PHE A 39 -4.86 17.78 -0.57
N SER A 40 -4.92 19.05 -0.15
CA SER A 40 -6.11 19.88 -0.33
C SER A 40 -5.82 20.90 -1.42
N ILE A 41 -6.66 20.92 -2.44
CA ILE A 41 -6.55 21.84 -3.56
C ILE A 41 -7.64 22.87 -3.42
N THR A 42 -7.25 24.12 -3.15
CA THR A 42 -8.17 25.25 -2.98
C THR A 42 -9.17 25.33 -4.15
N GLY A 43 -10.46 25.29 -3.83
CA GLY A 43 -11.55 25.37 -4.81
C GLY A 43 -11.83 24.09 -5.61
N ARG A 44 -11.04 23.01 -5.47
CA ARG A 44 -11.29 21.71 -6.11
C ARG A 44 -11.67 20.60 -5.13
N GLY A 45 -11.06 20.59 -3.94
CA GLY A 45 -11.32 19.58 -2.90
C GLY A 45 -10.08 18.79 -2.50
N THR A 46 -10.30 17.62 -1.91
CA THR A 46 -9.23 16.76 -1.38
C THR A 46 -8.79 15.75 -2.44
N VAL A 47 -7.48 15.67 -2.66
CA VAL A 47 -6.85 14.72 -3.57
C VAL A 47 -6.05 13.71 -2.75
N ALA A 48 -6.32 12.43 -2.94
CA ALA A 48 -5.49 11.36 -2.41
C ALA A 48 -4.63 10.77 -3.52
N THR A 49 -3.34 10.58 -3.28
CA THR A 49 -2.42 10.01 -4.27
C THR A 49 -1.99 8.61 -3.88
N GLY A 50 -1.75 7.78 -4.89
CA GLY A 50 -1.12 6.46 -4.72
C GLY A 50 -1.06 5.71 -6.04
N ARG A 51 -0.40 4.55 -6.03
CA ARG A 51 -0.47 3.62 -7.15
C ARG A 51 -1.75 2.79 -7.09
N ILE A 52 -2.51 2.76 -8.18
CA ILE A 52 -3.67 1.86 -8.30
C ILE A 52 -3.14 0.42 -8.31
N GLU A 53 -3.54 -0.38 -7.32
CA GLU A 53 -3.04 -1.75 -7.16
C GLU A 53 -3.82 -2.71 -8.07
N THR A 54 -5.14 -2.60 -8.07
CA THR A 54 -6.03 -3.45 -8.88
C THR A 54 -7.19 -2.66 -9.45
N GLY A 55 -7.76 -3.17 -10.53
CA GLY A 55 -8.99 -2.69 -11.14
C GLY A 55 -8.85 -1.39 -11.91
N ILE A 56 -10.01 -0.78 -12.14
CA ILE A 56 -10.19 0.45 -12.93
C ILE A 56 -11.05 1.39 -12.09
N ILE A 57 -10.75 2.69 -12.18
CA ILE A 57 -11.58 3.76 -11.63
C ILE A 57 -11.84 4.83 -12.68
N ASN A 58 -13.05 5.37 -12.70
CA ASN A 58 -13.46 6.44 -13.59
C ASN A 58 -13.97 7.65 -12.80
N SER A 59 -13.91 8.83 -13.42
CA SER A 59 -14.61 9.99 -12.88
C SER A 59 -16.12 9.71 -12.78
N GLY A 60 -16.71 9.97 -11.62
CA GLY A 60 -18.11 9.69 -11.30
C GLY A 60 -18.34 8.40 -10.52
N ASP A 61 -17.34 7.51 -10.41
CA ASP A 61 -17.48 6.27 -9.66
C ASP A 61 -17.60 6.54 -8.15
N ALA A 62 -18.47 5.75 -7.50
CA ALA A 62 -18.58 5.73 -6.05
C ALA A 62 -17.46 4.87 -5.44
N VAL A 63 -16.93 5.29 -4.29
CA VAL A 63 -15.84 4.59 -3.61
C VAL A 63 -16.05 4.56 -2.10
N ASP A 64 -15.56 3.49 -1.47
CA ASP A 64 -15.37 3.42 -0.03
C ASP A 64 -13.91 3.77 0.31
N ILE A 65 -13.71 4.52 1.38
CA ILE A 65 -12.39 4.83 1.94
C ILE A 65 -12.30 4.17 3.31
N ILE A 66 -11.33 3.27 3.44
CA ILE A 66 -11.22 2.37 4.59
C ILE A 66 -9.86 2.57 5.24
N GLY A 67 -9.87 2.79 6.56
CA GLY A 67 -8.69 2.85 7.41
C GLY A 67 -8.79 1.85 8.56
N MET A 68 -7.69 1.66 9.27
CA MET A 68 -7.66 0.82 10.45
C MET A 68 -8.54 1.38 11.57
N GLY A 69 -9.57 0.63 11.98
CA GLY A 69 -10.43 0.96 13.12
C GLY A 69 -11.31 2.20 12.96
N THR A 70 -11.27 2.87 11.81
CA THR A 70 -12.09 4.04 11.51
C THR A 70 -13.41 3.64 10.86
N GLU A 71 -14.46 4.45 11.06
CA GLU A 71 -15.67 4.30 10.30
C GLU A 71 -15.39 4.43 8.80
N LYS A 72 -16.11 3.62 8.02
CA LYS A 72 -16.03 3.63 6.56
C LYS A 72 -16.56 4.96 6.04
N LEU A 73 -15.78 5.66 5.23
CA LEU A 73 -16.22 6.86 4.54
C LEU A 73 -16.66 6.51 3.11
N ALA A 74 -17.74 7.11 2.65
CA ALA A 74 -18.19 6.98 1.26
C ALA A 74 -17.92 8.29 0.51
N SER A 75 -17.49 8.19 -0.74
CA SER A 75 -17.27 9.35 -1.61
C SER A 75 -17.57 9.03 -3.07
N THR A 76 -17.44 10.05 -3.92
CA THR A 76 -17.51 9.94 -5.37
C THR A 76 -16.25 10.57 -5.96
N VAL A 77 -15.62 9.87 -6.90
CA VAL A 77 -14.47 10.39 -7.65
C VAL A 77 -14.94 11.52 -8.55
N THR A 78 -14.35 12.71 -8.44
CA THR A 78 -14.69 13.87 -9.27
C THR A 78 -13.60 14.25 -10.27
N GLY A 79 -12.47 13.56 -10.23
CA GLY A 79 -11.39 13.74 -11.18
C GLY A 79 -10.25 12.77 -10.89
N ILE A 80 -9.53 12.40 -11.94
CA ILE A 80 -8.34 11.56 -11.89
C ILE A 80 -7.22 12.35 -12.56
N GLU A 81 -6.06 12.47 -11.90
CA GLU A 81 -4.91 13.19 -12.42
C GLU A 81 -3.65 12.31 -12.39
N MET A 82 -2.91 12.28 -13.49
CA MET A 82 -1.57 11.68 -13.55
C MET A 82 -0.61 12.71 -14.15
N PHE A 83 0.45 13.06 -13.43
CA PHE A 83 1.52 13.94 -13.91
C PHE A 83 1.02 15.24 -14.58
N ARG A 84 0.11 15.97 -13.90
CA ARG A 84 -0.54 17.21 -14.38
C ARG A 84 -1.47 17.04 -15.58
N GLN A 85 -1.85 15.82 -15.93
CA GLN A 85 -2.85 15.53 -16.95
C GLN A 85 -4.12 15.00 -16.30
N ILE A 86 -5.26 15.55 -16.70
CA ILE A 86 -6.58 15.06 -16.27
C ILE A 86 -6.93 13.87 -17.14
N LEU A 87 -7.33 12.77 -16.50
CA LEU A 87 -7.74 11.53 -17.14
C LEU A 87 -9.21 11.25 -16.80
N ASP A 88 -9.91 10.63 -17.74
CA ASP A 88 -11.28 10.13 -17.48
C ASP A 88 -11.26 8.79 -16.72
N ARG A 89 -10.16 8.04 -16.84
CA ARG A 89 -9.97 6.68 -16.33
C ARG A 89 -8.55 6.50 -15.79
N GLY A 90 -8.44 5.83 -14.64
CA GLY A 90 -7.18 5.28 -14.10
C GLY A 90 -7.28 3.77 -13.97
N GLU A 91 -6.15 3.08 -14.10
CA GLU A 91 -6.09 1.62 -14.05
C GLU A 91 -4.91 1.09 -13.23
N ALA A 92 -4.95 -0.20 -12.89
CA ALA A 92 -3.88 -0.88 -12.18
C ALA A 92 -2.48 -0.59 -12.77
N GLY A 93 -1.56 -0.15 -11.91
CA GLY A 93 -0.20 0.26 -12.27
C GLY A 93 0.00 1.78 -12.35
N ASP A 94 -1.08 2.56 -12.53
CA ASP A 94 -1.02 4.00 -12.63
C ASP A 94 -0.69 4.67 -11.28
N ASN A 95 0.23 5.64 -11.29
CA ASN A 95 0.44 6.55 -10.15
C ASN A 95 -0.52 7.75 -10.31
N ALA A 96 -1.63 7.73 -9.58
CA ALA A 96 -2.73 8.67 -9.80
C ALA A 96 -3.04 9.51 -8.55
N GLY A 97 -3.56 10.72 -8.79
CA GLY A 97 -4.27 11.54 -7.82
C GLY A 97 -5.78 11.41 -8.05
N ILE A 98 -6.51 11.00 -7.02
CA ILE A 98 -7.97 10.84 -7.04
C ILE A 98 -8.59 11.99 -6.27
N LEU A 99 -9.36 12.83 -6.97
CA LEU A 99 -10.12 13.92 -6.37
C LEU A 99 -11.43 13.39 -5.79
N LEU A 100 -11.66 13.63 -4.50
CA LEU A 100 -12.77 13.05 -3.73
C LEU A 100 -13.78 14.12 -3.34
N ARG A 101 -15.05 13.85 -3.63
CA ARG A 101 -16.15 14.75 -3.24
C ARG A 101 -16.45 14.64 -1.74
N GLY A 102 -16.51 15.80 -1.07
CA GLY A 102 -17.05 15.90 0.29
C GLY A 102 -16.19 15.26 1.38
N ILE A 103 -14.93 14.96 1.07
CA ILE A 103 -13.95 14.42 2.03
C ILE A 103 -13.03 15.55 2.44
N ALA A 104 -12.87 15.80 3.74
CA ALA A 104 -11.86 16.74 4.23
C ALA A 104 -10.48 16.06 4.28
N LYS A 105 -9.42 16.86 4.25
CA LYS A 105 -8.05 16.32 4.25
C LYS A 105 -7.75 15.57 5.56
N GLU A 106 -8.31 16.04 6.66
CA GLU A 106 -8.18 15.48 8.00
C GLU A 106 -8.91 14.14 8.20
N ASP A 107 -9.89 13.84 7.36
CA ASP A 107 -10.69 12.60 7.43
C ASP A 107 -9.97 11.40 6.83
N ILE A 108 -8.96 11.66 5.99
CA ILE A 108 -8.20 10.62 5.29
C ILE A 108 -6.69 10.82 5.45
N LYS A 109 -5.94 9.72 5.42
CA LYS A 109 -4.48 9.77 5.60
C LYS A 109 -3.80 8.61 4.89
N ARG A 110 -2.46 8.72 4.78
CA ARG A 110 -1.59 7.60 4.41
C ARG A 110 -1.90 6.36 5.25
N GLY A 111 -1.91 5.19 4.62
CA GLY A 111 -2.28 3.91 5.24
C GLY A 111 -3.78 3.58 5.16
N MET A 112 -4.60 4.50 4.66
CA MET A 112 -5.97 4.15 4.24
C MET A 112 -5.97 3.64 2.80
N VAL A 113 -7.07 3.03 2.38
CA VAL A 113 -7.27 2.60 0.99
C VAL A 113 -8.56 3.19 0.43
N ILE A 114 -8.55 3.50 -0.85
CA ILE A 114 -9.75 3.80 -1.64
C ILE A 114 -10.09 2.55 -2.43
N CYS A 115 -11.34 2.09 -2.36
CA CYS A 115 -11.74 0.84 -2.97
C CYS A 115 -13.15 0.90 -3.53
N LYS A 116 -13.47 -0.05 -4.41
CA LYS A 116 -14.84 -0.27 -4.85
C LYS A 116 -15.75 -0.52 -3.62
N PRO A 117 -16.95 0.07 -3.56
CA PRO A 117 -17.81 -0.09 -2.40
C PRO A 117 -18.07 -1.56 -2.04
N GLY A 118 -17.82 -1.91 -0.78
CA GLY A 118 -18.01 -3.26 -0.25
C GLY A 118 -17.03 -4.34 -0.73
N SER A 119 -15.99 -4.01 -1.50
CA SER A 119 -15.01 -5.02 -1.96
C SER A 119 -14.00 -5.43 -0.88
N ILE A 120 -13.80 -4.59 0.14
CA ILE A 120 -12.81 -4.81 1.21
C ILE A 120 -13.46 -4.56 2.57
N THR A 121 -13.08 -5.37 3.55
CA THR A 121 -13.42 -5.17 4.97
C THR A 121 -12.15 -5.01 5.80
N PRO A 122 -12.11 -4.09 6.78
CA PRO A 122 -10.96 -3.95 7.66
C PRO A 122 -10.87 -5.12 8.65
N HIS A 123 -9.65 -5.60 8.90
CA HIS A 123 -9.36 -6.68 9.85
C HIS A 123 -8.23 -6.26 10.79
N ALA A 124 -8.34 -6.67 12.07
CA ALA A 124 -7.30 -6.44 13.08
C ALA A 124 -6.61 -7.73 13.53
N LYS A 125 -7.20 -8.91 13.25
CA LYS A 125 -6.65 -10.20 13.65
C LYS A 125 -6.39 -11.06 12.43
N PHE A 126 -5.18 -11.60 12.32
CA PHE A 126 -4.81 -12.49 11.23
C PHE A 126 -3.75 -13.50 11.66
N LYS A 127 -3.61 -14.55 10.87
CA LYS A 127 -2.47 -15.47 10.92
C LYS A 127 -1.55 -15.17 9.76
N ALA A 128 -0.24 -15.26 9.98
CA ALA A 128 0.76 -15.05 8.94
C ALA A 128 1.90 -16.05 9.09
N GLU A 129 2.40 -16.53 7.95
CA GLU A 129 3.70 -17.18 7.86
C GLU A 129 4.78 -16.09 7.80
N VAL A 130 5.76 -16.15 8.68
CA VAL A 130 6.83 -15.15 8.73
C VAL A 130 8.20 -15.80 8.71
N TYR A 131 9.12 -15.14 8.00
CA TYR A 131 10.56 -15.36 8.11
C TYR A 131 11.15 -14.26 9.00
N VAL A 132 11.93 -14.64 10.01
CA VAL A 132 12.59 -13.69 10.90
C VAL A 132 14.00 -13.44 10.37
N LEU A 133 14.29 -12.21 9.94
CA LEU A 133 15.61 -11.86 9.39
C LEU A 133 16.74 -12.13 10.40
N LYS A 134 17.83 -12.73 9.90
CA LYS A 134 19.09 -12.91 10.61
C LYS A 134 19.81 -11.58 10.79
N LYS A 135 20.76 -11.55 11.72
CA LYS A 135 21.62 -10.39 11.94
C LYS A 135 22.36 -9.97 10.66
N GLU A 136 22.85 -10.94 9.88
CA GLU A 136 23.60 -10.70 8.65
C GLU A 136 22.74 -10.09 7.54
N GLU A 137 21.42 -10.23 7.65
CA GLU A 137 20.41 -9.65 6.75
C GLU A 137 19.90 -8.29 7.27
N GLY A 138 20.50 -7.75 8.34
CA GLY A 138 20.07 -6.51 9.00
C GLY A 138 18.91 -6.71 10.00
N GLY A 139 18.60 -7.95 10.34
CA GLY A 139 17.57 -8.31 11.30
C GLY A 139 18.01 -8.23 12.76
N ARG A 140 17.34 -9.02 13.61
CA ARG A 140 17.59 -9.01 15.06
C ARG A 140 18.85 -9.80 15.41
N HIS A 141 19.52 -9.37 16.49
CA HIS A 141 20.62 -10.11 17.10
C HIS A 141 20.14 -11.16 18.12
N THR A 142 19.00 -10.90 18.75
CA THR A 142 18.45 -11.69 19.86
C THR A 142 17.05 -12.17 19.53
N PRO A 143 16.63 -13.30 20.13
CA PRO A 143 15.27 -13.79 19.95
C PRO A 143 14.22 -12.79 20.41
N PHE A 144 12.97 -13.06 20.04
CA PHE A 144 11.81 -12.43 20.67
C PHE A 144 10.88 -13.49 21.26
N HIS A 145 10.07 -13.07 22.22
CA HIS A 145 9.15 -13.93 22.95
C HIS A 145 7.71 -13.60 22.58
N ASN A 146 6.79 -14.39 23.13
CA ASN A 146 5.36 -14.14 23.00
C ASN A 146 4.98 -12.73 23.50
N ASN A 147 3.95 -12.12 22.92
CA ASN A 147 3.55 -10.72 23.13
C ASN A 147 4.58 -9.68 22.68
N TYR A 148 5.48 -10.03 21.74
CA TYR A 148 6.31 -9.04 21.08
C TYR A 148 5.44 -8.07 20.26
N ARG A 149 5.73 -6.76 20.34
CA ARG A 149 4.93 -5.69 19.74
C ARG A 149 5.70 -4.89 18.67
N PRO A 150 5.99 -5.47 17.49
CA PRO A 150 6.61 -4.73 16.40
C PRO A 150 5.62 -3.85 15.63
N GLN A 151 6.16 -3.05 14.71
CA GLN A 151 5.38 -2.40 13.65
C GLN A 151 5.18 -3.39 12.50
N PHE A 152 3.95 -3.45 11.97
CA PHE A 152 3.58 -4.17 10.76
C PHE A 152 3.35 -3.18 9.64
N TYR A 153 4.02 -3.42 8.51
CA TYR A 153 3.86 -2.63 7.31
C TYR A 153 2.95 -3.38 6.34
N VAL A 154 1.75 -2.84 6.11
CA VAL A 154 0.76 -3.38 5.17
C VAL A 154 0.48 -2.32 4.12
N ARG A 155 1.05 -2.51 2.93
CA ARG A 155 1.06 -1.52 1.85
C ARG A 155 1.65 -0.19 2.34
N THR A 156 0.85 0.87 2.44
CA THR A 156 1.26 2.19 2.92
C THR A 156 1.00 2.41 4.41
N THR A 157 0.37 1.43 5.08
CA THR A 157 0.02 1.44 6.49
C THR A 157 1.17 0.91 7.32
N ASP A 158 1.54 1.63 8.37
CA ASP A 158 2.32 1.12 9.48
C ASP A 158 1.46 1.12 10.75
N VAL A 159 1.41 -0.03 11.43
CA VAL A 159 0.56 -0.23 12.61
C VAL A 159 1.24 -1.15 13.60
N THR A 160 1.07 -0.86 14.89
CA THR A 160 1.63 -1.73 15.94
C THR A 160 0.79 -2.99 16.03
N GLY A 161 1.41 -4.17 16.18
CA GLY A 161 0.67 -5.41 16.39
C GLY A 161 1.28 -6.23 17.50
N ASN A 162 0.45 -6.94 18.26
CA ASN A 162 0.90 -7.93 19.23
C ASN A 162 1.02 -9.29 18.55
N ILE A 163 2.16 -9.94 18.71
CA ILE A 163 2.40 -11.29 18.20
C ILE A 163 2.06 -12.33 19.27
N PHE A 164 1.25 -13.30 18.88
CA PHE A 164 0.97 -14.52 19.61
C PHE A 164 1.65 -15.71 18.93
N LEU A 165 2.60 -16.32 19.64
CA LEU A 165 3.32 -17.51 19.17
C LEU A 165 2.44 -18.77 19.27
N PRO A 166 2.72 -19.80 18.46
CA PRO A 166 2.08 -21.10 18.58
C PRO A 166 2.26 -21.72 19.98
N GLU A 167 1.35 -22.60 20.36
CA GLU A 167 1.45 -23.35 21.62
C GLU A 167 2.76 -24.15 21.67
N GLY A 168 3.46 -24.09 22.81
CA GLY A 168 4.76 -24.75 23.00
C GLY A 168 5.97 -23.98 22.46
N VAL A 169 5.79 -22.84 21.78
CA VAL A 169 6.89 -21.99 21.30
C VAL A 169 7.14 -20.84 22.28
N GLU A 170 8.24 -20.93 23.04
CA GLU A 170 8.59 -19.91 24.04
C GLU A 170 9.34 -18.70 23.46
N MET A 171 10.12 -18.92 22.40
CA MET A 171 10.92 -17.89 21.75
C MET A 171 11.14 -18.21 20.27
N VAL A 172 11.42 -17.16 19.49
CA VAL A 172 11.70 -17.24 18.05
C VAL A 172 13.08 -16.69 17.79
N MET A 173 13.91 -17.44 17.09
CA MET A 173 15.29 -17.07 16.76
C MET A 173 15.36 -16.33 15.41
N PRO A 174 16.33 -15.42 15.24
CA PRO A 174 16.66 -14.89 13.92
C PRO A 174 17.03 -16.03 12.95
N GLY A 175 16.38 -16.07 11.80
CA GLY A 175 16.49 -17.11 10.77
C GLY A 175 15.34 -18.12 10.76
N ASP A 176 14.44 -18.10 11.75
CA ASP A 176 13.32 -19.03 11.82
C ASP A 176 12.21 -18.69 10.81
N ASN A 177 11.46 -19.73 10.41
CA ASN A 177 10.19 -19.62 9.70
C ASN A 177 9.09 -20.22 10.59
N LEU A 178 8.01 -19.48 10.79
CA LEU A 178 6.89 -19.94 11.61
C LEU A 178 5.58 -19.22 11.30
N THR A 179 4.48 -19.87 11.64
CA THR A 179 3.16 -19.25 11.71
C THR A 179 3.02 -18.44 12.99
N ILE A 180 2.61 -17.17 12.89
CA ILE A 180 2.23 -16.33 14.03
C ILE A 180 0.75 -15.92 13.93
N THR A 181 0.13 -15.64 15.08
CA THR A 181 -1.14 -14.91 15.13
C THR A 181 -0.86 -13.46 15.54
N VAL A 182 -1.47 -12.49 14.87
CA VAL A 182 -1.26 -11.07 15.11
C VAL A 182 -2.58 -10.40 15.46
N GLU A 183 -2.54 -9.51 16.45
CA GLU A 183 -3.61 -8.55 16.75
C GLU A 183 -3.06 -7.13 16.63
N LEU A 184 -3.56 -6.39 15.64
CA LEU A 184 -3.19 -4.99 15.40
C LEU A 184 -3.84 -4.07 16.44
N ILE A 185 -3.11 -3.03 16.85
CA ILE A 185 -3.42 -2.10 17.94
C ILE A 185 -3.46 -0.66 17.40
#